data_AF-A0AAD3RBA1-F1
#
_entry.id   AF-A0AAD3RBA1-F1
#
_cell.length_a   1.000
_cell.length_b   1.000
_cell.length_c   1.000
_cell.angle_alpha   90.00
_cell.angle_beta   90.00
_cell.angle_gamma   90.00
#
_symmetry.space_group_name_H-M   'P 1'
#
loop_
_entity.id
_entity.type
_entity.pdbx_description
1 polymer ?
#
loop_
_entity_poly.entity_id
_entity_poly.type
_entity_poly.pdbx_seq_one_letter_code
_entity_poly.pdbx_strand_id
1 'polypeptide(L)'
;MNPVGSTVQSRYANYEDDESANRNIWSTGSGICKRRPPDNMTTRKKMSSSRKHHLKSLMLSIAKGLLEEEEKEREQDRIRYMAESCPPLSMPRSMQELLELCREIHHKIDVIDEERYDLEMKVSKTNKEIDDLKIKVQDLMGKFKKPVLRKVRMSADAMLKALLGSKHTVNLDLRANLKQVKKEVKEEDKELRDVGDWRKNIEDKSGMDGRKKMFEAEA
;
A
#
# COMPACT_ATOMS: atom_id res chain seq x y z
N MET A 1 -28.87 -9.15 32.05
CA MET A 1 -27.49 -9.57 31.73
C MET A 1 -27.55 -10.36 30.44
N ASN A 2 -27.27 -9.73 29.30
CA ASN A 2 -27.21 -10.39 28.00
C ASN A 2 -25.73 -10.44 27.57
N PRO A 3 -25.19 -11.60 27.17
CA PRO A 3 -23.79 -11.70 26.77
C PRO A 3 -23.63 -11.21 25.31
N VAL A 4 -23.15 -9.98 25.16
CA VAL A 4 -22.71 -9.41 23.88
C VAL A 4 -21.28 -9.90 23.61
N GLY A 5 -21.14 -11.15 23.17
CA GLY A 5 -19.81 -11.75 23.00
C GLY A 5 -19.66 -12.80 21.91
N SER A 6 -20.72 -13.17 21.17
CA SER A 6 -20.66 -14.35 20.30
C SER A 6 -20.44 -14.07 18.81
N THR A 7 -20.54 -12.82 18.34
CA THR A 7 -20.60 -12.57 16.88
C THR A 7 -19.22 -12.42 16.22
N VAL A 8 -18.17 -12.06 16.97
CA VAL A 8 -16.82 -11.85 16.38
C VAL A 8 -16.03 -13.16 16.26
N GLN A 9 -16.23 -14.12 17.17
CA GLN A 9 -15.54 -15.42 17.12
C GLN A 9 -15.96 -16.30 15.95
N SER A 10 -17.18 -16.13 15.41
CA SER A 10 -17.65 -16.97 14.30
C SER A 10 -17.05 -16.59 12.94
N ARG A 11 -16.47 -15.40 12.76
CA ARG A 11 -15.90 -14.97 11.47
C ARG A 11 -14.47 -15.46 11.22
N TYR A 12 -13.72 -15.83 12.26
CA TYR A 12 -12.34 -16.32 12.13
C TYR A 12 -12.22 -17.83 11.92
N ALA A 13 -13.30 -18.60 12.03
CA ALA A 13 -13.28 -20.06 11.93
C ALA A 13 -13.22 -20.63 10.50
N ASN A 14 -13.26 -19.79 9.45
CA ASN A 14 -13.33 -20.24 8.05
C ASN A 14 -12.01 -20.08 7.26
N TYR A 15 -10.87 -19.91 7.94
CA TYR A 15 -9.57 -19.63 7.30
C TYR A 15 -8.47 -20.67 7.59
N GLU A 16 -8.79 -21.81 8.21
CA GLU A 16 -7.77 -22.76 8.71
C GLU A 16 -7.51 -24.00 7.83
N ASP A 17 -8.21 -24.23 6.72
CA ASP A 17 -8.12 -25.52 6.00
C ASP A 17 -7.13 -25.63 4.81
N ASP A 18 -6.34 -24.60 4.50
CA ASP A 18 -5.37 -24.66 3.37
C ASP A 18 -3.88 -24.64 3.77
N GLU A 19 -3.56 -24.78 5.07
CA GLU A 19 -2.18 -24.70 5.58
C GLU A 19 -1.44 -26.07 5.71
N SER A 20 -2.01 -27.12 5.11
CA SER A 20 -1.43 -28.47 5.12
C SER A 20 -0.51 -28.78 3.93
N ALA A 21 -0.52 -27.96 2.88
CA ALA A 21 0.19 -28.28 1.63
C ALA A 21 1.63 -27.73 1.53
N ASN A 22 2.12 -26.94 2.49
CA ASN A 22 3.36 -26.16 2.28
C ASN A 22 4.47 -26.35 3.34
N ARG A 23 4.46 -27.45 4.10
CA ARG A 23 5.42 -27.68 5.21
C ARG A 23 6.69 -28.48 4.91
N ASN A 24 6.88 -29.02 3.69
CA ASN A 24 8.00 -29.93 3.41
C ASN A 24 9.04 -29.43 2.38
N ILE A 25 9.60 -28.21 2.54
CA ILE A 25 10.67 -27.73 1.65
C ILE A 25 12.00 -27.40 2.36
N TRP A 26 12.09 -27.47 3.68
CA TRP A 26 13.34 -27.09 4.38
C TRP A 26 13.76 -28.03 5.51
N SER A 27 13.87 -29.33 5.23
CA SER A 27 14.55 -30.27 6.14
C SER A 27 15.46 -31.23 5.41
N THR A 28 16.76 -31.03 5.64
CA THR A 28 17.89 -31.99 5.74
C THR A 28 19.12 -31.55 4.94
N GLY A 29 20.22 -31.39 5.67
CA GLY A 29 21.52 -31.01 5.14
C GLY A 29 22.38 -32.21 4.69
N SER A 30 23.47 -31.83 4.03
CA SER A 30 24.72 -32.57 3.78
C SER A 30 24.70 -33.72 2.76
N GLY A 31 25.53 -33.61 1.71
CA GLY A 31 25.95 -34.75 0.88
C GLY A 31 25.94 -34.52 -0.64
N ILE A 32 27.11 -34.14 -1.15
CA ILE A 32 27.66 -34.30 -2.51
C ILE A 32 26.88 -35.21 -3.49
N CYS A 33 26.44 -34.66 -4.63
CA CYS A 33 26.63 -35.22 -5.99
C CYS A 33 25.99 -34.32 -7.07
N LYS A 34 26.81 -33.74 -7.95
CA LYS A 34 26.34 -33.07 -9.18
C LYS A 34 25.73 -34.10 -10.13
N ARG A 35 24.42 -34.35 -10.07
CA ARG A 35 23.68 -35.02 -11.15
C ARG A 35 22.95 -33.97 -11.99
N ARG A 36 23.30 -33.91 -13.27
CA ARG A 36 22.60 -33.15 -14.32
C ARG A 36 21.16 -33.69 -14.42
N PRO A 37 20.09 -32.87 -14.25
CA PRO A 37 18.73 -33.36 -14.41
C PRO A 37 18.43 -33.62 -15.90
N PRO A 38 17.72 -34.70 -16.26
CA PRO A 38 17.30 -34.96 -17.62
C PRO A 38 16.20 -33.97 -18.04
N ASP A 39 16.27 -33.56 -19.30
CA ASP A 39 15.30 -32.70 -19.95
C ASP A 39 13.91 -33.35 -20.03
N ASN A 40 12.90 -32.49 -19.88
CA ASN A 40 11.55 -32.64 -20.43
C ASN A 40 10.53 -33.55 -19.72
N MET A 41 9.82 -32.98 -18.72
CA MET A 41 8.36 -33.16 -18.54
C MET A 41 7.87 -32.25 -17.40
N THR A 42 7.51 -30.99 -17.69
CA THR A 42 6.56 -30.16 -16.91
C THR A 42 6.40 -28.78 -17.57
N THR A 43 5.99 -28.74 -18.85
CA THR A 43 5.49 -27.50 -19.48
C THR A 43 4.04 -27.21 -19.07
N ARG A 44 3.68 -27.38 -17.79
CA ARG A 44 2.52 -26.68 -17.24
C ARG A 44 2.96 -25.23 -17.13
N LYS A 45 2.68 -24.43 -18.17
CA LYS A 45 3.09 -23.01 -18.28
C LYS A 45 2.78 -22.30 -16.97
N LYS A 46 3.82 -22.09 -16.15
CA LYS A 46 3.74 -21.29 -14.92
C LYS A 46 3.11 -19.96 -15.31
N MET A 47 2.12 -19.51 -14.54
CA MET A 47 1.42 -18.24 -14.82
C MET A 47 2.41 -17.15 -15.20
N SER A 48 2.13 -16.44 -16.30
CA SER A 48 2.96 -15.30 -16.74
C SER A 48 3.17 -14.35 -15.56
N SER A 49 4.39 -13.84 -15.42
CA SER A 49 4.75 -12.89 -14.34
C SER A 49 3.77 -11.71 -14.30
N SER A 50 3.37 -11.21 -15.47
CA SER A 50 2.37 -10.15 -15.62
C SER A 50 1.04 -10.50 -14.93
N ARG A 51 0.51 -11.71 -15.16
CA ARG A 51 -0.74 -12.16 -14.50
C ARG A 51 -0.57 -12.32 -13.00
N LYS A 52 0.58 -12.80 -12.52
CA LYS A 52 0.87 -12.88 -11.08
C LYS A 52 0.91 -11.50 -10.43
N HIS A 53 1.55 -10.52 -11.05
CA HIS A 53 1.58 -9.14 -10.54
C HIS A 53 0.20 -8.49 -10.56
N HIS A 54 -0.57 -8.70 -11.61
CA HIS A 54 -1.95 -8.22 -11.69
C HIS A 54 -2.81 -8.80 -10.55
N LEU A 55 -2.73 -10.11 -10.32
CA LEU A 55 -3.44 -10.75 -9.21
C LEU A 55 -3.00 -10.23 -7.84
N LYS A 56 -1.69 -10.05 -7.60
CA LYS A 56 -1.19 -9.42 -6.36
C LYS A 56 -1.73 -8.01 -6.18
N SER A 57 -1.78 -7.22 -7.25
CA SER A 57 -2.33 -5.86 -7.21
C SER A 57 -3.82 -5.87 -6.86
N LEU A 58 -4.59 -6.79 -7.44
CA LEU A 58 -6.01 -6.95 -7.12
C LEU A 58 -6.20 -7.40 -5.67
N MET A 59 -5.42 -8.37 -5.19
CA MET A 59 -5.47 -8.83 -3.80
C MET A 59 -5.18 -7.68 -2.83
N LEU A 60 -4.16 -6.86 -3.10
CA LEU A 60 -3.86 -5.70 -2.27
C LEU A 60 -4.95 -4.63 -2.33
N SER A 61 -5.56 -4.41 -3.51
CA SER A 61 -6.68 -3.48 -3.65
C SER A 61 -7.91 -3.92 -2.86
N ILE A 62 -8.21 -5.23 -2.86
CA ILE A 62 -9.31 -5.80 -2.09
C ILE A 62 -8.99 -5.75 -0.59
N ALA A 63 -7.76 -6.15 -0.20
CA ALA A 63 -7.33 -6.10 1.19
C ALA A 63 -7.38 -4.67 1.77
N LYS A 64 -7.02 -3.66 0.97
CA LYS A 64 -7.18 -2.25 1.35
C LYS A 64 -8.65 -1.91 1.62
N GLY A 65 -9.56 -2.32 0.74
CA GLY A 65 -11.00 -2.08 0.94
C GLY A 65 -11.54 -2.77 2.19
N LEU A 66 -11.08 -3.99 2.49
CA LEU A 66 -11.47 -4.72 3.71
C LEU A 66 -10.96 -4.03 4.98
N LEU A 67 -9.72 -3.51 4.97
CA LEU A 67 -9.16 -2.76 6.10
C LEU A 67 -9.94 -1.46 6.37
N GLU A 68 -10.33 -0.73 5.32
CA GLU A 68 -11.14 0.48 5.44
C GLU A 68 -12.55 0.17 5.97
N GLU A 69 -13.14 -0.97 5.59
CA GLU A 69 -14.43 -1.39 6.12
C GLU A 69 -14.35 -1.85 7.58
N GLU A 70 -13.31 -2.60 7.95
CA GLU A 70 -13.05 -3.00 9.34
C GLU A 70 -12.85 -1.78 10.24
N GLU A 71 -12.15 -0.75 9.77
CA GLU A 71 -11.96 0.50 10.51
C GLU A 71 -13.30 1.22 10.77
N LYS A 72 -14.20 1.24 9.78
CA LYS A 72 -15.55 1.78 9.96
C LYS A 72 -16.40 0.95 10.92
N GLU A 73 -16.37 -0.38 10.82
CA GLU A 73 -17.09 -1.27 11.73
C GLU A 73 -16.59 -1.06 13.17
N ARG A 74 -15.27 -0.94 13.36
CA ARG A 74 -14.65 -0.66 14.65
C ARG A 74 -15.06 0.69 15.24
N GLU A 75 -15.17 1.73 14.42
CA GLU A 75 -15.64 3.04 14.89
C GLU A 75 -17.14 3.01 15.22
N GLN A 76 -17.94 2.31 14.44
CA GLN A 76 -19.36 2.11 14.76
C GLN A 76 -19.54 1.32 16.07
N ASP A 77 -18.74 0.28 16.29
CA ASP A 77 -18.73 -0.48 17.54
C ASP A 77 -18.30 0.38 18.73
N ARG A 78 -17.29 1.24 18.55
CA ARG A 78 -16.90 2.23 19.57
C ARG A 78 -18.08 3.14 19.92
N ILE A 79 -18.77 3.69 18.92
CA ILE A 79 -19.91 4.58 19.13
C ILE A 79 -21.05 3.83 19.84
N ARG A 80 -21.37 2.60 19.42
CA ARG A 80 -22.37 1.74 20.07
C ARG A 80 -22.04 1.50 21.53
N TYR A 81 -20.80 1.08 21.80
CA TYR A 81 -20.31 0.83 23.16
C TYR A 81 -20.35 2.10 24.03
N MET A 82 -19.95 3.25 23.49
CA MET A 82 -20.00 4.52 24.21
C MET A 82 -21.43 4.95 24.52
N ALA A 83 -22.37 4.75 23.60
CA ALA A 83 -23.78 5.06 23.82
C ALA A 83 -24.42 4.19 24.92
N GLU A 84 -24.03 2.91 25.02
CA GLU A 84 -24.48 2.00 26.08
C GLU A 84 -23.81 2.29 27.42
N SER A 85 -22.50 2.55 27.41
CA SER A 85 -21.69 2.72 28.63
C SER A 85 -21.87 4.10 29.27
N CYS A 86 -22.03 5.14 28.44
CA CYS A 86 -22.17 6.52 28.89
C CYS A 86 -23.27 7.22 28.08
N PRO A 87 -24.56 7.00 28.42
CA PRO A 87 -25.64 7.71 27.78
C PRO A 87 -25.56 9.22 28.11
N PRO A 88 -26.11 10.09 27.24
CA PRO A 88 -26.16 11.53 27.51
C PRO A 88 -26.79 11.82 28.87
N LEU A 89 -26.11 12.65 29.68
CA LEU A 89 -26.57 12.98 31.02
C LEU A 89 -27.91 13.72 30.97
N SER A 90 -28.92 13.15 31.61
CA SER A 90 -30.20 13.82 31.87
C SER A 90 -30.11 14.54 33.20
N MET A 91 -30.19 15.88 33.17
CA MET A 91 -30.12 16.68 34.40
C MET A 91 -31.40 16.50 35.23
N PRO A 92 -31.31 16.00 36.48
CA PRO A 92 -32.47 15.87 37.34
C PRO A 92 -33.00 17.25 37.77
N ARG A 93 -34.30 17.33 38.05
CA ARG A 93 -34.98 18.59 38.39
C ARG A 93 -34.95 18.92 39.88
N SER A 94 -34.69 17.93 40.74
CA SER A 94 -34.64 18.12 42.18
C SER A 94 -33.19 18.19 42.69
N MET A 95 -32.97 18.95 43.76
CA MET A 95 -31.65 19.12 44.36
C MET A 95 -31.10 17.82 44.97
N GLN A 96 -31.98 16.99 45.55
CA GLN A 96 -31.58 15.73 46.19
C GLN A 96 -31.11 14.69 45.15
N GLU A 97 -31.85 14.53 44.05
CA GLU A 97 -31.46 13.63 42.95
C GLU A 97 -30.16 14.07 42.28
N LEU A 98 -29.91 15.39 42.20
CA LEU A 98 -28.66 15.92 41.65
C LEU A 98 -27.45 15.54 42.51
N LEU A 99 -27.57 15.67 43.84
CA LEU A 99 -26.49 15.31 44.76
C LEU A 99 -26.20 13.80 44.73
N GLU A 100 -27.23 12.97 44.62
CA GLU A 100 -27.07 11.52 44.51
C GLU A 100 -26.37 11.15 43.19
N LEU A 101 -26.81 11.71 42.07
CA LEU A 101 -26.18 11.51 40.75
C LEU A 101 -24.70 11.90 40.76
N CYS A 102 -24.35 13.03 41.38
CA CYS A 102 -22.95 13.45 41.50
C CYS A 102 -22.11 12.42 42.28
N ARG A 103 -22.64 11.90 43.40
CA ARG A 103 -21.95 10.87 44.20
C ARG A 103 -21.79 9.57 43.42
N GLU A 104 -22.82 9.14 42.70
CA GLU A 104 -22.75 7.95 41.84
C GLU A 104 -21.71 8.09 40.72
N ILE A 105 -21.66 9.24 40.05
CA ILE A 105 -20.68 9.50 38.98
C ILE A 105 -19.27 9.48 39.56
N HIS A 106 -19.03 10.12 40.71
CA HIS A 106 -17.74 10.10 41.38
C HIS A 106 -17.28 8.68 41.70
N HIS A 107 -18.16 7.85 42.27
CA HIS A 107 -17.83 6.45 42.55
C HIS A 107 -17.55 5.64 41.28
N LYS A 108 -18.34 5.85 40.22
CA LYS A 108 -18.13 5.19 38.92
C LYS A 108 -16.81 5.58 38.28
N ILE A 109 -16.35 6.83 38.43
CA ILE A 109 -15.04 7.27 37.93
C ILE A 109 -13.92 6.46 38.58
N ASP A 110 -13.95 6.32 39.90
CA ASP A 110 -12.90 5.57 40.63
C ASP A 110 -12.80 4.11 40.14
N VAL A 111 -13.94 3.44 39.96
CA VAL A 111 -14.00 2.05 39.46
C VAL A 111 -13.49 1.95 38.02
N ILE A 112 -13.94 2.85 37.13
CA ILE A 112 -13.52 2.85 35.72
C ILE A 112 -12.03 3.16 35.59
N ASP A 113 -11.48 4.03 36.43
CA ASP A 113 -10.04 4.33 36.40
C ASP A 113 -9.18 3.14 36.88
N GLU A 114 -9.67 2.36 37.85
CA GLU A 114 -9.03 1.10 38.23
C GLU A 114 -9.04 0.09 37.07
N GLU A 115 -10.20 -0.11 36.43
CA GLU A 115 -10.33 -0.98 35.25
C GLU A 115 -9.43 -0.52 34.09
N ARG A 116 -9.37 0.80 33.85
CA ARG A 116 -8.51 1.40 32.83
C ARG A 116 -7.04 1.11 33.13
N TYR A 117 -6.62 1.25 34.38
CA TYR A 117 -5.24 0.96 34.80
C TYR A 117 -4.89 -0.52 34.59
N ASP A 118 -5.78 -1.43 34.95
CA ASP A 118 -5.58 -2.87 34.75
C ASP A 118 -5.47 -3.25 33.26
N LEU A 119 -6.32 -2.66 32.41
CA LEU A 119 -6.27 -2.85 30.97
C LEU A 119 -4.97 -2.28 30.38
N GLU A 120 -4.56 -1.08 30.79
CA GLU A 120 -3.31 -0.46 30.36
C GLU A 120 -2.09 -1.32 30.75
N MET A 121 -2.09 -1.87 31.96
CA MET A 121 -1.04 -2.78 32.43
C MET A 121 -1.00 -4.07 31.62
N LYS A 122 -2.15 -4.65 31.25
CA LYS A 122 -2.21 -5.83 30.36
C LYS A 122 -1.64 -5.51 28.98
N VAL A 123 -2.06 -4.39 28.36
CA VAL A 123 -1.57 -3.95 27.04
C VAL A 123 -0.06 -3.67 27.08
N SER A 124 0.44 -3.05 28.15
CA SER A 124 1.87 -2.78 28.34
C SER A 124 2.68 -4.08 28.40
N LYS A 125 2.20 -5.10 29.13
CA LYS A 125 2.85 -6.43 29.19
C LYS A 125 2.86 -7.10 27.82
N THR A 126 1.73 -7.14 27.12
CA THR A 126 1.67 -7.74 25.79
C THR A 126 2.55 -7.02 24.78
N ASN A 127 2.64 -5.68 24.84
CA ASN A 127 3.53 -4.91 23.97
C ASN A 127 5.00 -5.24 24.21
N LYS A 128 5.42 -5.36 25.48
CA LYS A 128 6.78 -5.79 25.83
C LYS A 128 7.09 -7.18 25.30
N GLU A 129 6.17 -8.12 25.48
CA GLU A 129 6.32 -9.49 24.95
C GLU A 129 6.43 -9.49 23.42
N ILE A 130 5.59 -8.71 22.73
CA ILE A 130 5.65 -8.55 21.27
C ILE A 130 7.00 -7.98 20.83
N ASP A 131 7.52 -6.97 21.52
CA ASP A 131 8.80 -6.36 21.17
C ASP A 131 9.98 -7.30 21.42
N ASP A 132 9.96 -8.06 22.52
CA ASP A 132 10.92 -9.13 22.78
C ASP A 132 10.88 -10.21 21.70
N LEU A 133 9.67 -10.61 21.27
CA LEU A 133 9.49 -11.58 20.19
C LEU A 133 9.97 -11.02 18.84
N LYS A 134 9.70 -9.75 18.53
CA LYS A 134 10.22 -9.09 17.32
C LYS A 134 11.74 -9.09 17.30
N ILE A 135 12.40 -8.80 18.43
CA ILE A 135 13.86 -8.85 18.55
C ILE A 135 14.36 -10.28 18.30
N LYS A 136 13.76 -11.28 18.94
CA LYS A 136 14.12 -12.70 18.73
C LYS A 136 13.96 -13.11 17.27
N VAL A 137 12.88 -12.70 16.59
CA VAL A 137 12.69 -12.96 15.16
C VAL A 137 13.79 -12.31 14.33
N GLN A 138 14.16 -11.06 14.63
CA GLN A 138 15.26 -10.37 13.94
C GLN A 138 16.61 -11.07 14.13
N ASP A 139 16.88 -11.55 15.35
CA ASP A 139 18.12 -12.28 15.66
C ASP A 139 18.17 -13.64 14.92
N LEU A 140 17.05 -14.38 14.90
CA LEU A 140 16.92 -15.67 14.22
C LEU A 140 16.97 -15.57 12.70
N MET A 141 16.38 -14.53 12.10
CA MET A 141 16.42 -14.29 10.65
C MET A 141 17.82 -13.92 10.15
N GLY A 142 18.80 -13.75 11.05
CA GLY A 142 20.21 -13.54 10.73
C GLY A 142 20.48 -12.15 10.18
N LYS A 143 20.92 -11.23 11.05
CA LYS A 143 21.56 -9.93 10.75
C LYS A 143 21.23 -9.36 9.35
N PHE A 144 19.95 -9.07 9.08
CA PHE A 144 19.61 -8.01 8.13
C PHE A 144 20.40 -6.81 8.65
N LYS A 145 21.40 -6.32 7.91
CA LYS A 145 22.29 -5.24 8.37
C LYS A 145 21.40 -4.17 8.97
N LYS A 146 21.40 -4.03 10.31
CA LYS A 146 20.58 -3.03 10.99
C LYS A 146 20.86 -1.74 10.25
N PRO A 147 19.89 -1.17 9.50
CA PRO A 147 20.17 0.00 8.69
C PRO A 147 20.75 1.02 9.65
N VAL A 148 21.99 1.45 9.39
CA VAL A 148 22.71 2.38 10.27
C VAL A 148 21.77 3.53 10.54
N LEU A 149 21.54 3.86 11.83
CA LEU A 149 20.65 4.93 12.23
C LEU A 149 21.15 6.23 11.57
N ARG A 150 20.57 6.57 10.42
CA ARG A 150 20.84 7.82 9.73
C ARG A 150 19.99 8.87 10.42
N LYS A 151 20.58 10.02 10.73
CA LYS A 151 19.83 11.20 11.16
C LYS A 151 18.95 11.65 9.98
N VAL A 152 17.74 11.12 9.91
CA VAL A 152 16.74 11.55 8.92
C VAL A 152 16.30 12.94 9.33
N ARG A 153 16.77 13.95 8.59
CA ARG A 153 16.23 15.31 8.66
C ARG A 153 14.86 15.30 7.98
N MET A 154 13.98 16.22 8.37
CA MET A 154 12.68 16.37 7.69
C MET A 154 12.88 16.39 6.17
N SER A 155 12.09 15.58 5.45
CA SER A 155 12.16 15.55 3.98
C SER A 155 11.84 16.93 3.43
N ALA A 156 12.44 17.27 2.29
CA ALA A 156 12.15 18.53 1.61
C ALA A 156 10.64 18.69 1.38
N ASP A 157 9.94 17.61 1.02
CA ASP A 157 8.49 17.63 0.80
C ASP A 157 7.68 17.88 2.07
N ALA A 158 8.11 17.34 3.22
CA ALA A 158 7.45 17.62 4.50
C ALA A 158 7.64 19.08 4.92
N MET A 159 8.85 19.62 4.71
CA MET A 159 9.16 21.01 5.00
C MET A 159 8.44 21.97 4.03
N LEU A 160 8.42 21.67 2.74
CA LEU A 160 7.76 22.49 1.72
C LEU A 160 6.24 22.45 1.85
N LYS A 161 5.64 21.29 2.18
CA LYS A 161 4.21 21.20 2.47
C LYS A 161 3.83 21.99 3.73
N ALA A 162 4.70 22.00 4.75
CA ALA A 162 4.49 22.78 5.98
C ALA A 162 4.67 24.29 5.76
N LEU A 163 5.64 24.71 4.95
CA LEU A 163 5.94 26.13 4.71
C LEU A 163 5.07 26.77 3.62
N LEU A 164 4.70 26.02 2.58
CA LEU A 164 4.05 26.55 1.37
C LEU A 164 2.62 26.00 1.18
N GLY A 165 2.14 25.13 2.08
CA GLY A 165 0.77 24.64 2.09
C GLY A 165 0.32 24.04 0.75
N SER A 166 -0.86 24.45 0.28
CA SER A 166 -1.47 23.90 -0.94
C SER A 166 -0.76 24.30 -2.25
N LYS A 167 0.12 25.30 -2.24
CA LYS A 167 0.77 25.80 -3.47
C LYS A 167 1.90 24.91 -3.98
N HIS A 168 2.49 24.07 -3.13
CA HIS A 168 3.65 23.25 -3.50
C HIS A 168 3.44 21.77 -3.16
N THR A 169 2.34 21.19 -3.65
CA THR A 169 2.18 19.74 -3.76
C THR A 169 2.82 19.26 -5.06
N VAL A 170 4.14 19.46 -5.21
CA VAL A 170 4.87 18.79 -6.28
C VAL A 170 5.08 17.36 -5.80
N ASN A 171 4.24 16.44 -6.28
CA ASN A 171 4.49 15.03 -6.09
C ASN A 171 5.80 14.71 -6.83
N LEU A 172 6.92 14.65 -6.11
CA LEU A 172 8.24 14.27 -6.64
C LEU A 172 8.33 12.77 -6.95
N ASP A 173 7.18 12.10 -7.15
CA ASP A 173 7.13 10.81 -7.81
C ASP A 173 7.91 10.90 -9.13
N LEU A 174 8.83 9.95 -9.33
CA LEU A 174 9.59 9.77 -10.58
C LEU A 174 8.69 9.74 -11.83
N ARG A 175 7.39 9.47 -11.64
CA ARG A 175 6.35 9.43 -12.66
C ARG A 175 5.88 10.82 -13.14
N ALA A 176 5.93 11.86 -12.30
CA ALA A 176 5.45 13.19 -12.63
C ALA A 176 6.45 14.01 -13.48
N ASN A 177 7.74 13.67 -13.42
CA ASN A 177 8.82 14.37 -14.15
C ASN A 177 9.08 13.80 -15.56
N LEU A 178 8.47 12.67 -15.92
CA LEU A 178 8.55 12.12 -17.28
C LEU A 178 7.55 12.88 -18.16
N LYS A 179 8.02 13.46 -19.27
CA LYS A 179 7.15 14.09 -20.26
C LYS A 179 6.10 13.07 -20.71
N GLN A 180 4.83 13.29 -20.35
CA GLN A 180 3.72 12.57 -20.92
C GLN A 180 3.74 12.85 -22.41
N VAL A 181 3.99 11.83 -23.24
CA VAL A 181 3.69 11.92 -24.68
C VAL A 181 2.18 12.04 -24.76
N LYS A 182 1.72 13.29 -24.74
CA LYS A 182 0.36 13.66 -25.06
C LYS A 182 0.08 13.08 -26.44
N LYS A 183 -0.73 12.02 -26.47
CA LYS A 183 -1.50 11.68 -27.68
C LYS A 183 -2.61 12.74 -27.78
N GLU A 184 -2.22 14.00 -27.86
CA GLU A 184 -3.09 15.12 -28.16
C GLU A 184 -3.30 15.08 -29.68
N VAL A 185 -4.45 14.51 -30.04
CA VAL A 185 -5.05 14.77 -31.34
C VAL A 185 -5.45 16.26 -31.34
N LYS A 186 -4.93 17.03 -32.31
CA LYS A 186 -4.98 18.51 -32.49
C LYS A 186 -3.85 19.23 -31.73
N GLU A 187 -2.93 19.98 -32.32
CA GLU A 187 -2.90 20.75 -33.57
C GLU A 187 -1.56 20.65 -34.35
N GLU A 188 -0.70 19.67 -34.06
CA GLU A 188 0.63 19.56 -34.69
C GLU A 188 0.63 18.79 -36.04
N ASP A 189 -0.54 18.55 -36.64
CA ASP A 189 -0.68 17.79 -37.90
C ASP A 189 -0.32 18.63 -39.16
N LYS A 190 -0.02 19.93 -38.99
CA LYS A 190 0.42 20.80 -40.10
C LYS A 190 1.92 20.77 -40.35
N GLU A 191 2.75 20.64 -39.31
CA GLU A 191 4.22 20.63 -39.48
C GLU A 191 4.77 19.23 -39.82
N LEU A 192 4.06 18.15 -39.45
CA LEU A 192 4.47 16.78 -39.78
C LEU A 192 4.14 16.34 -41.21
N ARG A 193 3.23 17.04 -41.92
CA ARG A 193 2.94 16.73 -43.34
C ARG A 193 4.09 17.07 -44.29
N ASP A 194 4.93 18.03 -43.93
CA ASP A 194 6.09 18.42 -44.77
C ASP A 194 7.28 17.47 -44.63
N VAL A 195 7.29 16.59 -43.61
CA VAL A 195 8.35 15.58 -43.41
C VAL A 195 7.91 14.19 -43.93
N GLY A 196 6.79 14.12 -44.65
CA GLY A 196 6.11 12.88 -45.03
C GLY A 196 6.28 12.41 -46.47
N ASP A 197 7.08 13.07 -47.33
CA ASP A 197 7.21 12.65 -48.73
C ASP A 197 8.66 12.69 -49.24
N TRP A 198 9.43 11.69 -48.80
CA TRP A 198 10.77 11.43 -49.32
C TRP A 198 10.74 10.96 -50.79
N ARG A 199 9.57 10.57 -51.30
CA ARG A 199 9.36 10.11 -52.68
C ARG A 199 9.41 11.26 -53.67
N LYS A 200 8.80 12.40 -53.31
CA LYS A 200 8.76 13.60 -54.16
C LYS A 200 10.15 14.24 -54.38
N ASN A 201 10.99 14.28 -53.34
CA ASN A 201 12.36 14.81 -53.43
C ASN A 201 13.32 13.91 -54.25
N ILE A 202 13.02 12.61 -54.37
CA ILE A 202 13.76 11.68 -55.22
C ILE A 202 13.31 11.79 -56.68
N GLU A 203 12.01 11.88 -56.95
CA GLU A 203 11.47 12.05 -58.31
C GLU A 203 11.95 13.37 -58.96
N ASP A 204 11.95 14.48 -58.21
CA ASP A 204 12.43 15.78 -58.70
C ASP A 204 13.93 15.80 -59.06
N LYS A 205 14.73 14.89 -58.48
CA LYS A 205 16.17 14.72 -58.80
C LYS A 205 16.45 13.65 -59.86
N SER A 206 15.48 12.80 -60.18
CA SER A 206 15.63 11.73 -61.18
C SER A 206 15.35 12.17 -62.62
N GLY A 207 14.80 13.37 -62.82
CA GLY A 207 14.44 13.91 -64.14
C GLY A 207 15.58 14.51 -64.98
N MET A 208 16.85 14.40 -64.56
CA MET A 208 18.01 14.90 -65.31
C MET A 208 18.67 13.84 -66.21
N ASP A 209 17.90 12.89 -66.75
CA ASP A 209 18.38 11.95 -67.78
C ASP A 209 18.16 12.49 -69.21
N GLY A 210 18.75 13.66 -69.46
CA GLY A 210 18.79 14.31 -70.77
C GLY A 210 20.22 14.65 -71.13
N ARG A 211 20.80 13.91 -72.09
CA ARG A 211 22.12 14.11 -72.73
C ARG A 211 22.66 15.54 -72.60
N LYS A 212 23.63 15.75 -71.70
CA LYS A 212 24.47 16.96 -71.67
C LYS A 212 25.22 17.08 -73.00
N LYS A 213 24.69 17.90 -73.91
CA LYS A 213 25.44 18.44 -75.05
C LYS A 213 26.47 19.42 -74.49
N MET A 214 27.72 18.98 -74.37
CA MET A 214 28.85 19.90 -74.34
C MET A 214 29.11 20.30 -75.80
N PHE A 215 28.88 21.56 -76.14
CA PHE A 215 29.50 22.18 -77.30
C PHE A 215 30.41 23.29 -76.78
N GLU A 216 31.68 23.19 -77.15
CA GLU A 216 32.67 24.27 -77.07
C GLU A 216 32.25 25.41 -78.01
N ALA A 217 32.41 26.65 -77.56
CA ALA A 217 32.62 27.80 -78.44
C ALA A 217 33.22 28.98 -77.64
N GLU A 218 34.36 29.46 -78.13
CA GLU A 218 35.01 30.72 -77.80
C GLU A 218 34.07 31.94 -77.83
N ALA A 219 34.30 32.87 -76.90
CA ALA A 219 34.36 34.31 -77.12
C ALA A 219 34.98 35.00 -75.88
#